data_AF-A0A2V5I4F6-F1
#
_entry.id   AF-A0A2V5I4F6-F1
#
_cell.length_a   1.000
_cell.length_b   1.000
_cell.length_c   1.000
_cell.angle_alpha   90.00
_cell.angle_beta   90.00
_cell.angle_gamma   90.00
#
_symmetry.space_group_name_H-M   'P 1'
#
loop_
_entity.id
_entity.type
_entity.pdbx_description
1 polymer ?
#
loop_
_entity_poly.entity_id
_entity_poly.type
_entity_poly.pdbx_seq_one_letter_code
_entity_poly.pdbx_strand_id
1 'polypeptide(L)'
;MSSSQEYYVNNTSPDPYDQIIVLSQKVINTGFKNMWKLAQGEDEGPLTHFHKSIHGESIDATVGAPSVQLHVESREPMLYFLLALKTGKVVLYKSQESDDTIELDIDNWILAFDVVINQKKISKDSDEYKKFKERAGLPESNFSLAQLFIDSSSSTKFNEDITTLGKTKLSDLSGDSRASLLTFIDHWIKGMSENGKSILGYSAQREASKSADERKRASHGSNKDYQDDNAMSYLLMSNFKNPPAEGAMGYTGPWVDSAGDRGASFCMSRTLFWEWMLPLARQVVVAMTPVPDTPYLEWVGTPADTPYGFWTRYHIGDAGASDSSYKWVPNAYGGWSTSTEDRSTAKKVNKPGSGSDWMNAAQYVTSIQATVSFTAGKESLTVKGGNDFKYDLNHHRSSGSPTEFWVTVHTTWELEIDMTSIEEGGIVFRPKDSNDHVQVTYDEGGGMRLTDTAKNIADEMADDLKASMNSALDSVSHVLAEAMANANRLCLPAAGTFFMKDPLFNQSGDLLVKLAYDGADPPPPPPTGKYRSRPRTLNSVVRRVDS
;
A
#
# COMPACT_ATOMS: atom_id res chain seq x y z
N MET A 1 -16.46 23.13 -13.02
CA MET A 1 -16.44 21.65 -12.99
C MET A 1 -15.19 21.28 -12.24
N SER A 2 -15.32 20.66 -11.06
CA SER A 2 -14.20 20.09 -10.33
C SER A 2 -13.53 19.01 -11.19
N SER A 3 -12.20 18.95 -11.21
CA SER A 3 -11.45 17.99 -12.05
C SER A 3 -11.64 16.55 -11.51
N SER A 4 -11.49 15.52 -12.36
CA SER A 4 -11.62 14.11 -11.92
C SER A 4 -10.66 13.74 -10.79
N GLN A 5 -9.53 14.46 -10.69
CA GLN A 5 -8.57 14.37 -9.59
C GLN A 5 -9.12 14.92 -8.27
N GLU A 6 -9.83 16.04 -8.28
CA GLU A 6 -10.39 16.64 -7.06
C GLU A 6 -11.50 15.76 -6.47
N TYR A 7 -12.36 15.18 -7.31
CA TYR A 7 -13.32 14.16 -6.86
C TYR A 7 -12.64 12.90 -6.30
N TYR A 8 -11.53 12.47 -6.91
CA TYR A 8 -10.74 11.35 -6.42
C TYR A 8 -10.18 11.61 -5.02
N VAL A 9 -9.66 12.81 -4.78
CA VAL A 9 -9.09 13.22 -3.48
C VAL A 9 -10.18 13.43 -2.41
N ASN A 10 -11.34 13.97 -2.77
CA ASN A 10 -12.35 14.37 -1.79
C ASN A 10 -13.34 13.25 -1.42
N ASN A 11 -13.61 12.32 -2.34
CA ASN A 11 -14.73 11.37 -2.17
C ASN A 11 -14.31 9.89 -2.10
N THR A 12 -13.05 9.56 -2.42
CA THR A 12 -12.57 8.18 -2.38
C THR A 12 -12.32 7.77 -0.94
N SER A 13 -12.88 6.64 -0.49
CA SER A 13 -12.69 6.15 0.88
C SER A 13 -12.74 4.63 0.93
N PRO A 14 -11.84 3.98 1.69
CA PRO A 14 -11.84 2.53 1.84
C PRO A 14 -12.81 2.03 2.93
N ASP A 15 -13.37 2.92 3.75
CA ASP A 15 -14.26 2.57 4.86
C ASP A 15 -15.47 1.75 4.37
N PRO A 16 -15.86 0.65 5.04
CA PRO A 16 -15.36 0.10 6.31
C PRO A 16 -14.19 -0.89 6.24
N TYR A 17 -13.47 -0.94 5.12
CA TYR A 17 -12.34 -1.84 4.90
C TYR A 17 -11.00 -1.16 5.22
N ASP A 18 -10.01 -1.94 5.67
CA ASP A 18 -8.68 -1.41 5.98
C ASP A 18 -7.90 -1.07 4.70
N GLN A 19 -8.14 -1.81 3.61
CA GLN A 19 -7.54 -1.59 2.29
C GLN A 19 -8.53 -1.95 1.16
N ILE A 20 -8.42 -1.26 0.03
CA ILE A 20 -9.17 -1.58 -1.20
C ILE A 20 -8.24 -1.53 -2.41
N ILE A 21 -8.43 -2.48 -3.33
CA ILE A 21 -7.82 -2.46 -4.66
C ILE A 21 -8.94 -2.45 -5.69
N VAL A 22 -8.88 -1.56 -6.68
CA VAL A 22 -9.88 -1.48 -7.74
C VAL A 22 -9.21 -1.59 -9.10
N LEU A 23 -9.71 -2.49 -9.95
CA LEU A 23 -9.23 -2.74 -11.30
C LEU A 23 -10.34 -2.46 -12.31
N SER A 24 -10.08 -1.61 -13.29
CA SER A 24 -10.99 -1.44 -14.42
C SER A 24 -11.04 -2.71 -15.29
N GLN A 25 -12.17 -2.92 -15.97
CA GLN A 25 -12.36 -3.95 -16.98
C GLN A 25 -11.28 -3.85 -18.07
N LYS A 26 -10.92 -2.63 -18.47
CA LYS A 26 -9.83 -2.37 -19.41
C LYS A 26 -8.48 -2.93 -18.92
N VAL A 27 -8.14 -2.75 -17.65
CA VAL A 27 -6.91 -3.31 -17.05
C VAL A 27 -6.97 -4.83 -17.00
N ILE A 28 -8.09 -5.40 -16.58
CA ILE A 28 -8.29 -6.86 -16.53
C ILE A 28 -8.13 -7.48 -17.93
N ASN A 29 -8.78 -6.90 -18.94
CA ASN A 29 -8.73 -7.39 -20.32
C ASN A 29 -7.35 -7.19 -20.97
N THR A 30 -6.66 -6.10 -20.66
CA THR A 30 -5.26 -5.91 -21.04
C THR A 30 -4.39 -7.03 -20.47
N GLY A 31 -4.60 -7.41 -19.20
CA GLY A 31 -3.92 -8.54 -18.57
C GLY A 31 -4.18 -9.86 -19.28
N PHE A 32 -5.44 -10.22 -19.52
CA PHE A 32 -5.79 -11.43 -20.29
C PHE A 32 -5.10 -11.47 -21.66
N LYS A 33 -5.09 -10.34 -22.38
CA LYS A 33 -4.45 -10.24 -23.68
C LYS A 33 -2.93 -10.43 -23.62
N ASN A 34 -2.28 -9.89 -22.59
CA ASN A 34 -0.84 -10.04 -22.39
C ASN A 34 -0.48 -11.49 -22.05
N MET A 35 -1.19 -12.09 -21.09
CA MET A 35 -1.00 -13.51 -20.75
C MET A 35 -1.22 -14.43 -21.95
N TRP A 36 -2.27 -14.16 -22.73
CA TRP A 36 -2.56 -14.91 -23.94
C TRP A 36 -1.38 -14.89 -24.90
N LYS A 37 -0.85 -13.70 -25.22
CA LYS A 37 0.31 -13.55 -26.12
C LYS A 37 1.54 -14.29 -25.64
N LEU A 38 1.81 -14.25 -24.34
CA LEU A 38 3.01 -14.85 -23.75
C LEU A 38 2.92 -16.37 -23.78
N ALA A 39 1.76 -16.91 -23.43
CA ALA A 39 1.58 -18.35 -23.37
C ALA A 39 1.53 -19.00 -24.77
N GLN A 40 1.35 -18.24 -25.88
CA GLN A 40 1.47 -18.77 -27.25
C GLN A 40 2.86 -19.31 -27.60
N GLY A 41 3.90 -18.97 -26.83
CA GLY A 41 5.27 -19.48 -27.03
C GLY A 41 5.61 -20.77 -26.29
N GLU A 42 4.69 -21.33 -25.49
CA GLU A 42 4.94 -22.49 -24.63
C GLU A 42 4.36 -23.79 -25.21
N ASP A 43 5.01 -24.93 -24.94
CA ASP A 43 4.57 -26.27 -25.40
C ASP A 43 3.17 -26.67 -24.86
N GLU A 44 2.72 -26.08 -23.74
CA GLU A 44 1.37 -26.20 -23.16
C GLU A 44 0.58 -24.86 -23.22
N GLY A 45 0.85 -24.06 -24.24
CA GLY A 45 0.21 -22.76 -24.46
C GLY A 45 -1.32 -22.82 -24.56
N PRO A 46 -2.00 -21.67 -24.53
CA PRO A 46 -3.45 -21.63 -24.60
C PRO A 46 -3.88 -22.16 -25.95
N LEU A 47 -5.04 -22.79 -25.99
CA LEU A 47 -5.62 -23.34 -27.21
C LEU A 47 -5.83 -22.23 -28.26
N THR A 48 -4.86 -22.04 -29.16
CA THR A 48 -4.90 -21.02 -30.22
C THR A 48 -5.71 -21.46 -31.43
N HIS A 49 -5.92 -22.77 -31.55
CA HIS A 49 -6.69 -23.38 -32.61
C HIS A 49 -7.55 -24.48 -32.02
N PHE A 50 -8.83 -24.45 -32.33
CA PHE A 50 -9.80 -25.44 -31.90
C PHE A 50 -10.35 -26.17 -33.12
N HIS A 51 -10.16 -27.48 -33.14
CA HIS A 51 -10.79 -28.36 -34.12
C HIS A 51 -11.56 -29.45 -33.40
N LYS A 52 -12.83 -29.63 -33.75
CA LYS A 52 -13.64 -30.76 -33.30
C LYS A 52 -14.60 -31.17 -34.39
N SER A 53 -14.68 -32.47 -34.67
CA SER A 53 -15.69 -33.04 -35.55
C SER A 53 -16.47 -34.13 -34.82
N ILE A 54 -17.79 -34.13 -35.00
CA ILE A 54 -18.72 -35.12 -34.45
C ILE A 54 -19.74 -35.40 -35.55
N HIS A 55 -19.77 -36.63 -36.06
CA HIS A 55 -20.81 -37.14 -36.97
C HIS A 55 -21.25 -36.11 -38.04
N GLY A 56 -20.41 -35.77 -39.00
CA GLY A 56 -20.75 -34.84 -40.10
C GLY A 56 -20.71 -33.35 -39.74
N GLU A 57 -20.77 -32.99 -38.47
CA GLU A 57 -20.56 -31.63 -37.98
C GLU A 57 -19.09 -31.40 -37.64
N SER A 58 -18.64 -30.17 -37.83
CA SER A 58 -17.28 -29.79 -37.47
C SER A 58 -17.18 -28.32 -37.16
N ILE A 59 -16.36 -27.96 -36.20
CA ILE A 59 -15.89 -26.61 -36.01
C ILE A 59 -14.37 -26.61 -36.08
N ASP A 60 -13.86 -25.68 -36.86
CA ASP A 60 -12.44 -25.45 -37.06
C ASP A 60 -12.21 -23.95 -36.94
N ALA A 61 -11.61 -23.50 -35.85
CA ALA A 61 -11.54 -22.09 -35.50
C ALA A 61 -10.21 -21.69 -34.87
N THR A 62 -9.69 -20.55 -35.29
CA THR A 62 -8.62 -19.85 -34.61
C THR A 62 -9.20 -19.09 -33.42
N VAL A 63 -8.72 -19.40 -32.23
CA VAL A 63 -9.14 -18.78 -30.98
C VAL A 63 -8.29 -17.53 -30.73
N GLY A 64 -8.96 -16.43 -30.39
CA GLY A 64 -8.30 -15.18 -29.98
C GLY A 64 -8.17 -15.07 -28.47
N ALA A 65 -7.47 -14.03 -28.02
CA ALA A 65 -7.37 -13.72 -26.59
C ALA A 65 -8.77 -13.58 -25.97
N PRO A 66 -9.06 -14.30 -24.87
CA PRO A 66 -10.31 -14.14 -24.17
C PRO A 66 -10.38 -12.77 -23.50
N SER A 67 -11.58 -12.34 -23.19
CA SER A 67 -11.84 -11.13 -22.40
C SER A 67 -13.00 -11.35 -21.45
N VAL A 68 -13.18 -10.44 -20.52
CA VAL A 68 -14.32 -10.38 -19.63
C VAL A 68 -15.10 -9.09 -19.83
N GLN A 69 -16.38 -9.16 -19.51
CA GLN A 69 -17.23 -8.01 -19.37
C GLN A 69 -17.90 -8.06 -17.99
N LEU A 70 -17.67 -7.04 -17.18
CA LEU A 70 -18.26 -6.95 -15.86
C LEU A 70 -19.75 -6.59 -15.99
N HIS A 71 -20.59 -7.35 -15.29
CA HIS A 71 -22.01 -7.06 -15.18
C HIS A 71 -22.24 -6.17 -13.96
N VAL A 72 -22.76 -4.96 -14.19
CA VAL A 72 -22.95 -3.95 -13.14
C VAL A 72 -24.43 -3.59 -12.94
N GLU A 73 -25.30 -4.10 -13.81
CA GLU A 73 -26.74 -3.87 -13.76
C GLU A 73 -27.45 -4.75 -12.71
N SER A 74 -26.89 -5.92 -12.38
CA SER A 74 -27.39 -6.81 -11.35
C SER A 74 -26.26 -7.60 -10.65
N ARG A 75 -26.61 -8.43 -9.66
CA ARG A 75 -25.66 -9.24 -8.88
C ARG A 75 -25.23 -10.52 -9.60
N GLU A 76 -26.10 -11.10 -10.42
CA GLU A 76 -25.86 -12.36 -11.10
C GLU A 76 -26.29 -12.28 -12.58
N PRO A 77 -25.43 -12.72 -13.51
CA PRO A 77 -24.06 -13.21 -13.29
C PRO A 77 -23.12 -12.07 -12.89
N MET A 78 -21.99 -12.37 -12.27
CA MET A 78 -21.07 -11.31 -11.82
C MET A 78 -20.25 -10.73 -13.00
N LEU A 79 -19.92 -11.58 -13.98
CA LEU A 79 -19.28 -11.17 -15.21
C LEU A 79 -19.60 -12.15 -16.34
N TYR A 80 -19.41 -11.67 -17.57
CA TYR A 80 -19.45 -12.48 -18.78
C TYR A 80 -18.03 -12.81 -19.22
N PHE A 81 -17.74 -14.09 -19.43
CA PHE A 81 -16.52 -14.53 -20.09
C PHE A 81 -16.77 -14.56 -21.60
N LEU A 82 -15.88 -13.93 -22.37
CA LEU A 82 -16.00 -13.78 -23.81
C LEU A 82 -14.91 -14.58 -24.50
N LEU A 83 -15.31 -15.66 -25.18
CA LEU A 83 -14.43 -16.46 -26.02
C LEU A 83 -14.45 -15.91 -27.44
N ALA A 84 -13.32 -15.36 -27.89
CA ALA A 84 -13.18 -14.84 -29.24
C ALA A 84 -12.76 -15.95 -30.22
N LEU A 85 -13.54 -16.15 -31.29
CA LEU A 85 -13.16 -16.98 -32.43
C LEU A 85 -12.90 -16.06 -33.63
N LYS A 86 -11.64 -15.94 -34.04
CA LYS A 86 -11.20 -14.92 -35.00
C LYS A 86 -11.53 -15.28 -36.44
N THR A 87 -11.15 -16.48 -36.84
CA THR A 87 -11.33 -16.99 -38.20
C THR A 87 -11.59 -18.48 -38.14
N GLY A 88 -12.30 -19.03 -39.10
CA GLY A 88 -12.57 -20.46 -39.15
C GLY A 88 -13.81 -20.81 -39.93
N LYS A 89 -14.27 -22.04 -39.76
CA LYS A 89 -15.49 -22.57 -40.37
C LYS A 89 -16.22 -23.45 -39.39
N VAL A 90 -17.54 -23.40 -39.42
CA VAL A 90 -18.39 -24.38 -38.75
C VAL A 90 -19.34 -25.01 -39.76
N VAL A 91 -19.47 -26.32 -39.66
CA VAL A 91 -20.38 -27.16 -40.43
C VAL A 91 -21.43 -27.68 -39.46
N LEU A 92 -22.69 -27.34 -39.71
CA LEU A 92 -23.85 -27.68 -38.86
C LEU A 92 -24.90 -28.40 -39.70
N TYR A 93 -25.69 -29.29 -39.11
CA TYR A 93 -26.83 -29.87 -39.82
C TYR A 93 -27.95 -28.84 -40.09
N LYS A 94 -28.58 -28.93 -41.26
CA LYS A 94 -29.79 -28.17 -41.61
C LYS A 94 -31.01 -28.70 -40.89
N SER A 95 -31.08 -30.02 -40.75
CA SER A 95 -32.14 -30.73 -40.03
C SER A 95 -31.65 -32.05 -39.44
N GLN A 96 -32.27 -32.53 -38.36
CA GLN A 96 -31.95 -33.85 -37.78
C GLN A 96 -32.41 -35.04 -38.63
N GLU A 97 -33.26 -34.80 -39.63
CA GLU A 97 -33.83 -35.85 -40.50
C GLU A 97 -33.09 -36.01 -41.84
N SER A 98 -32.11 -35.15 -42.14
CA SER A 98 -31.29 -35.26 -43.35
C SER A 98 -29.80 -35.02 -43.06
N ASP A 99 -28.93 -35.67 -43.83
CA ASP A 99 -27.48 -35.46 -43.74
C ASP A 99 -27.02 -34.11 -44.35
N ASP A 100 -27.96 -33.22 -44.70
CA ASP A 100 -27.63 -31.95 -45.32
C ASP A 100 -27.04 -30.97 -44.31
N THR A 101 -25.89 -30.39 -44.64
CA THR A 101 -25.22 -29.41 -43.77
C THR A 101 -25.27 -27.99 -44.33
N ILE A 102 -25.11 -27.01 -43.44
CA ILE A 102 -24.69 -25.64 -43.76
C ILE A 102 -23.25 -25.44 -43.32
N GLU A 103 -22.52 -24.67 -44.12
CA GLU A 103 -21.20 -24.17 -43.76
C GLU A 103 -21.33 -22.67 -43.46
N LEU A 104 -20.81 -22.26 -42.30
CA LEU A 104 -20.76 -20.87 -41.88
C LEU A 104 -19.30 -20.48 -41.66
N ASP A 105 -18.92 -19.35 -42.24
CA ASP A 105 -17.62 -18.76 -41.96
C ASP A 105 -17.63 -18.15 -40.55
N ILE A 106 -16.62 -18.51 -39.77
CA ILE A 106 -16.32 -17.86 -38.50
C ILE A 106 -15.48 -16.64 -38.83
N ASP A 107 -16.06 -15.46 -38.64
CA ASP A 107 -15.40 -14.16 -38.76
C ASP A 107 -15.71 -13.33 -37.52
N ASN A 108 -14.74 -13.27 -36.61
CA ASN A 108 -14.82 -12.55 -35.34
C ASN A 108 -16.06 -12.88 -34.49
N TRP A 109 -16.40 -14.16 -34.35
CA TRP A 109 -17.45 -14.59 -33.43
C TRP A 109 -17.01 -14.37 -31.98
N ILE A 110 -17.96 -14.04 -31.11
CA ILE A 110 -17.77 -13.93 -29.67
C ILE A 110 -18.82 -14.80 -29.00
N LEU A 111 -18.39 -15.88 -28.36
CA LEU A 111 -19.26 -16.70 -27.53
C LEU A 111 -19.19 -16.19 -26.09
N ALA A 112 -20.33 -15.77 -25.55
CA ALA A 112 -20.44 -15.21 -24.21
C ALA A 112 -20.95 -16.26 -23.21
N PHE A 113 -20.38 -16.23 -22.02
CA PHE A 113 -20.75 -17.15 -20.94
C PHE A 113 -20.96 -16.38 -19.64
N ASP A 114 -22.10 -16.60 -19.01
CA ASP A 114 -22.40 -16.17 -17.65
C ASP A 114 -21.50 -16.94 -16.70
N VAL A 115 -20.65 -16.24 -15.95
CA VAL A 115 -19.73 -16.90 -15.02
C VAL A 115 -19.72 -16.24 -13.65
N VAL A 116 -19.39 -17.06 -12.65
CA VAL A 116 -19.17 -16.63 -11.27
C VAL A 116 -17.68 -16.79 -10.96
N ILE A 117 -17.11 -15.81 -10.27
CA ILE A 117 -15.75 -15.95 -9.73
C ILE A 117 -15.84 -16.86 -8.50
N ASN A 118 -15.13 -17.97 -8.55
CA ASN A 118 -14.98 -18.87 -7.42
C ASN A 118 -13.56 -18.81 -6.86
N GLN A 119 -13.37 -19.37 -5.67
CA GLN A 119 -12.12 -19.35 -4.94
C GLN A 119 -11.66 -20.76 -4.58
N LYS A 120 -10.37 -21.03 -4.76
CA LYS A 120 -9.72 -22.28 -4.39
C LYS A 120 -8.59 -22.00 -3.41
N LYS A 121 -8.71 -22.48 -2.18
CA LYS A 121 -7.64 -22.35 -1.17
C LYS A 121 -6.40 -23.12 -1.64
N ILE A 122 -5.25 -22.45 -1.61
CA ILE A 122 -3.93 -23.01 -1.92
C ILE A 122 -3.29 -23.46 -0.60
N SER A 123 -2.80 -24.70 -0.57
CA SER A 123 -2.12 -25.25 0.61
C SER A 123 -0.78 -24.56 0.85
N LYS A 124 -0.42 -24.31 2.12
CA LYS A 124 0.87 -23.69 2.49
C LYS A 124 2.08 -24.54 2.13
N ASP A 125 1.89 -25.86 2.04
CA ASP A 125 2.97 -26.79 1.70
C ASP A 125 3.20 -26.90 0.18
N SER A 126 2.30 -26.32 -0.64
CA SER A 126 2.41 -26.42 -2.10
C SER A 126 3.56 -25.58 -2.65
N ASP A 127 4.14 -26.05 -3.75
CA ASP A 127 5.17 -25.28 -4.48
C ASP A 127 4.61 -23.96 -5.03
N GLU A 128 3.31 -23.92 -5.33
CA GLU A 128 2.58 -22.73 -5.75
C GLU A 128 2.60 -21.63 -4.67
N TYR A 129 2.35 -22.00 -3.41
CA TYR A 129 2.40 -21.07 -2.28
C TYR A 129 3.82 -20.54 -2.04
N LYS A 130 4.84 -21.42 -2.08
CA LYS A 130 6.25 -21.03 -1.89
C LYS A 130 6.73 -20.07 -2.99
N LYS A 131 6.46 -20.39 -4.25
CA LYS A 131 6.79 -19.52 -5.40
C LYS A 131 6.07 -18.17 -5.31
N PHE A 132 4.82 -18.15 -4.86
CA PHE A 132 4.11 -16.88 -4.64
C PHE A 132 4.80 -16.03 -3.58
N LYS A 133 5.16 -16.61 -2.42
CA LYS A 133 5.87 -15.90 -1.35
C LYS A 133 7.19 -15.28 -1.81
N GLU A 134 7.99 -16.03 -2.56
CA GLU A 134 9.26 -15.54 -3.10
C GLU A 134 9.05 -14.35 -4.06
N ARG A 135 8.11 -14.47 -5.01
CA ARG A 135 7.84 -13.40 -5.99
C ARG A 135 7.24 -12.14 -5.38
N ALA A 136 6.34 -12.32 -4.41
CA ALA A 136 5.68 -11.22 -3.72
C ALA A 136 6.62 -10.46 -2.76
N GLY A 137 7.87 -10.93 -2.57
CA GLY A 137 8.78 -10.34 -1.59
C GLY A 137 8.36 -10.62 -0.14
N LEU A 138 7.62 -11.71 0.08
CA LEU A 138 7.05 -12.08 1.38
C LEU A 138 7.62 -13.42 1.90
N PRO A 139 8.94 -13.67 1.89
CA PRO A 139 9.52 -14.97 2.24
C PRO A 139 9.25 -15.37 3.70
N GLU A 140 9.14 -14.40 4.61
CA GLU A 140 8.93 -14.63 6.04
C GLU A 140 7.45 -14.50 6.47
N SER A 141 6.56 -14.09 5.57
CA SER A 141 5.16 -13.84 5.92
C SER A 141 4.34 -15.13 6.02
N ASN A 142 3.35 -15.15 6.91
CA ASN A 142 2.46 -16.28 7.14
C ASN A 142 1.00 -15.88 6.86
N PHE A 143 0.48 -16.26 5.69
CA PHE A 143 -0.89 -15.99 5.27
C PHE A 143 -1.52 -17.25 4.67
N SER A 144 -2.83 -17.29 4.45
CA SER A 144 -3.40 -18.31 3.55
C SER A 144 -3.61 -17.69 2.18
N LEU A 145 -3.43 -18.46 1.11
CA LEU A 145 -3.58 -17.99 -0.26
C LEU A 145 -4.78 -18.69 -0.87
N ALA A 146 -5.59 -17.97 -1.63
CA ALA A 146 -6.66 -18.52 -2.41
C ALA A 146 -6.51 -18.06 -3.86
N GLN A 147 -6.77 -18.96 -4.77
CA GLN A 147 -6.81 -18.68 -6.19
C GLN A 147 -8.24 -18.32 -6.57
N LEU A 148 -8.44 -17.14 -7.15
CA LEU A 148 -9.66 -16.73 -7.83
C LEU A 148 -9.63 -17.30 -9.24
N PHE A 149 -10.73 -17.90 -9.69
CA PHE A 149 -10.84 -18.48 -11.01
C PHE A 149 -12.27 -18.40 -11.54
N ILE A 150 -12.41 -18.42 -12.86
CA ILE A 150 -13.70 -18.55 -13.53
C ILE A 150 -14.17 -19.98 -13.33
N ASP A 151 -15.31 -20.15 -12.68
CA ASP A 151 -15.87 -21.47 -12.41
C ASP A 151 -16.55 -22.05 -13.66
N SER A 152 -15.80 -22.86 -14.41
CA SER A 152 -16.26 -23.59 -15.59
C SER A 152 -17.15 -24.81 -15.28
N SER A 153 -17.67 -24.96 -14.05
CA SER A 153 -18.65 -26.00 -13.69
C SER A 153 -20.09 -25.63 -14.12
N SER A 154 -21.11 -26.28 -13.54
CA SER A 154 -22.53 -26.09 -13.86
C SER A 154 -23.07 -24.67 -13.67
N SER A 155 -22.29 -23.77 -13.07
CA SER A 155 -22.59 -22.34 -12.96
C SER A 155 -22.33 -21.57 -14.25
N THR A 156 -21.45 -22.07 -15.14
CA THR A 156 -21.20 -21.44 -16.44
C THR A 156 -22.36 -21.70 -17.39
N LYS A 157 -23.05 -20.65 -17.82
CA LYS A 157 -24.17 -20.76 -18.77
C LYS A 157 -23.86 -19.98 -20.03
N PHE A 158 -24.19 -20.55 -21.19
CA PHE A 158 -24.09 -19.82 -22.45
C PHE A 158 -25.09 -18.66 -22.47
N ASN A 159 -24.62 -17.48 -22.86
CA ASN A 159 -25.43 -16.27 -22.95
C ASN A 159 -25.68 -15.92 -24.42
N GLU A 160 -26.91 -16.13 -24.87
CA GLU A 160 -27.30 -15.87 -26.26
C GLU A 160 -27.38 -14.38 -26.59
N ASP A 161 -27.80 -13.56 -25.64
CA ASP A 161 -28.10 -12.14 -25.86
C ASP A 161 -26.83 -11.32 -26.16
N ILE A 162 -25.70 -11.73 -25.58
CA ILE A 162 -24.40 -11.06 -25.72
C ILE A 162 -23.52 -11.76 -26.78
N THR A 163 -23.85 -13.00 -27.14
CA THR A 163 -23.12 -13.75 -28.16
C THR A 163 -23.30 -13.13 -29.55
N THR A 164 -22.21 -13.03 -30.30
CA THR A 164 -22.22 -12.54 -31.69
C THR A 164 -21.60 -13.57 -32.63
N LEU A 165 -22.26 -13.88 -33.74
CA LEU A 165 -21.74 -14.76 -34.80
C LEU A 165 -21.29 -13.93 -36.02
N GLY A 166 -20.63 -12.79 -35.74
CA GLY A 166 -20.19 -11.84 -36.74
C GLY A 166 -21.37 -11.21 -37.49
N LYS A 167 -21.51 -11.51 -38.79
CA LYS A 167 -22.59 -11.00 -39.64
C LYS A 167 -23.90 -11.77 -39.49
N THR A 168 -23.84 -12.96 -38.91
CA THR A 168 -25.00 -13.83 -38.69
C THR A 168 -25.46 -13.67 -37.25
N LYS A 169 -26.77 -13.66 -36.98
CA LYS A 169 -27.28 -13.76 -35.61
C LYS A 169 -27.59 -15.21 -35.28
N LEU A 170 -27.50 -15.56 -34.00
CA LEU A 170 -27.92 -16.89 -33.53
C LEU A 170 -29.40 -17.17 -33.88
N SER A 171 -30.24 -16.13 -33.91
CA SER A 171 -31.64 -16.19 -34.33
C SER A 171 -31.85 -16.48 -35.81
N ASP A 172 -30.84 -16.28 -36.65
CA ASP A 172 -30.95 -16.46 -38.10
C ASP A 172 -30.70 -17.93 -38.50
N LEU A 173 -30.22 -18.76 -37.56
CA LEU A 173 -30.04 -20.20 -37.74
C LEU A 173 -31.39 -20.93 -37.63
N SER A 174 -31.56 -22.01 -38.40
CA SER A 174 -32.71 -22.91 -38.22
C SER A 174 -32.68 -23.51 -36.80
N GLY A 175 -33.84 -23.97 -36.31
CA GLY A 175 -33.94 -24.58 -34.97
C GLY A 175 -32.94 -25.72 -34.77
N ASP A 176 -32.76 -26.55 -35.81
CA ASP A 176 -31.84 -27.69 -35.79
C ASP A 176 -30.37 -27.24 -35.85
N SER A 177 -30.00 -26.31 -36.73
CA SER A 177 -28.62 -25.78 -36.78
C SER A 177 -28.23 -25.05 -35.48
N ARG A 178 -29.17 -24.35 -34.86
CA ARG A 178 -28.97 -23.72 -33.56
C ARG A 178 -28.77 -24.77 -32.46
N ALA A 179 -29.56 -25.84 -32.44
CA ALA A 179 -29.41 -26.92 -31.47
C ALA A 179 -28.04 -27.62 -31.58
N SER A 180 -27.55 -27.82 -32.80
CA SER A 180 -26.21 -28.35 -33.06
C SER A 180 -25.11 -27.44 -32.50
N LEU A 181 -25.19 -26.13 -32.77
CA LEU A 181 -24.22 -25.17 -32.24
C LEU A 181 -24.25 -25.12 -30.70
N LEU A 182 -25.42 -25.18 -30.08
CA LEU A 182 -25.56 -25.24 -28.62
C LEU A 182 -24.97 -26.52 -28.02
N THR A 183 -25.13 -27.65 -28.71
CA THR A 183 -24.50 -28.93 -28.32
C THR A 183 -22.97 -28.86 -28.38
N PHE A 184 -22.44 -28.18 -29.40
CA PHE A 184 -21.02 -27.88 -29.47
C PHE A 184 -20.55 -27.05 -28.26
N ILE A 185 -21.27 -25.97 -27.95
CA ILE A 185 -20.95 -25.07 -26.83
C ILE A 185 -20.99 -25.82 -25.49
N ASP A 186 -22.01 -26.65 -25.25
CA ASP A 186 -22.10 -27.50 -24.05
C ASP A 186 -20.90 -28.44 -23.92
N HIS A 187 -20.48 -29.07 -25.01
CA HIS A 187 -19.27 -29.89 -25.02
C HIS A 187 -18.00 -29.10 -24.74
N TRP A 188 -17.91 -27.85 -25.21
CA TRP A 188 -16.79 -26.98 -24.91
C TRP A 188 -16.76 -26.62 -23.43
N ILE A 189 -17.91 -26.26 -22.84
CA ILE A 189 -18.02 -25.97 -21.39
C ILE A 189 -17.58 -27.20 -20.59
N LYS A 190 -18.08 -28.40 -20.92
CA LYS A 190 -17.66 -29.66 -20.28
C LYS A 190 -16.16 -29.90 -20.39
N GLY A 191 -15.60 -29.73 -21.59
CA GLY A 191 -14.16 -29.87 -21.80
C GLY A 191 -13.32 -28.87 -21.01
N MET A 192 -13.78 -27.62 -20.89
CA MET A 192 -13.13 -26.59 -20.05
C MET A 192 -13.24 -26.91 -18.56
N SER A 193 -14.36 -27.46 -18.13
CA SER A 193 -14.59 -27.94 -16.76
C SER A 193 -13.62 -29.06 -16.40
N GLU A 194 -13.52 -30.09 -17.25
CA GLU A 194 -12.67 -31.26 -17.06
C GLU A 194 -11.17 -30.91 -17.05
N ASN A 195 -10.77 -29.91 -17.84
CA ASN A 195 -9.37 -29.47 -17.94
C ASN A 195 -8.98 -28.40 -16.90
N GLY A 196 -9.94 -27.80 -16.18
CA GLY A 196 -9.72 -27.12 -14.90
C GLY A 196 -8.76 -25.91 -14.90
N LYS A 197 -8.65 -25.15 -16.00
CA LYS A 197 -7.71 -24.02 -16.10
C LYS A 197 -8.42 -22.72 -16.51
N SER A 198 -8.85 -21.91 -15.54
CA SER A 198 -9.34 -20.55 -15.81
C SER A 198 -9.03 -19.60 -14.65
N ILE A 199 -7.76 -19.48 -14.31
CA ILE A 199 -7.27 -18.67 -13.20
C ILE A 199 -7.52 -17.19 -13.49
N LEU A 200 -8.21 -16.51 -12.58
CA LEU A 200 -8.22 -15.06 -12.52
C LEU A 200 -6.97 -14.64 -11.76
N GLY A 201 -6.73 -15.09 -10.52
CA GLY A 201 -5.43 -14.93 -9.85
C GLY A 201 -5.44 -15.30 -8.39
N TYR A 202 -4.77 -14.56 -7.52
CA TYR A 202 -4.59 -14.94 -6.11
C TYR A 202 -5.03 -13.84 -5.13
N SER A 203 -5.52 -14.25 -3.96
CA SER A 203 -5.95 -13.41 -2.84
C SER A 203 -5.44 -14.03 -1.53
N ALA A 204 -4.91 -13.21 -0.63
CA ALA A 204 -4.58 -13.66 0.73
C ALA A 204 -5.86 -13.74 1.56
N GLN A 205 -6.07 -14.84 2.30
CA GLN A 205 -7.30 -15.13 3.02
C GLN A 205 -7.07 -15.53 4.48
N ARG A 206 -8.16 -15.47 5.26
CA ARG A 206 -8.41 -16.24 6.48
C ARG A 206 -9.62 -17.14 6.22
N GLU A 207 -9.74 -18.26 6.94
CA GLU A 207 -10.89 -19.17 6.81
C GLU A 207 -12.23 -18.46 7.03
N ALA A 208 -13.16 -18.71 6.11
CA ALA A 208 -14.46 -18.07 6.07
C ALA A 208 -15.41 -18.63 7.15
N SER A 209 -16.17 -17.74 7.79
CA SER A 209 -17.43 -18.07 8.46
C SER A 209 -18.60 -17.82 7.49
N LYS A 210 -19.53 -18.77 7.44
CA LYS A 210 -20.75 -18.69 6.61
C LYS A 210 -21.79 -17.75 7.22
N SER A 211 -22.22 -16.74 6.47
CA SER A 211 -23.62 -16.25 6.49
C SER A 211 -23.80 -15.22 5.38
N ALA A 212 -24.71 -15.51 4.45
CA ALA A 212 -25.23 -14.57 3.46
C ALA A 212 -26.58 -14.04 3.97
N ASP A 213 -26.81 -12.73 3.84
CA ASP A 213 -28.15 -12.14 3.84
C ASP A 213 -28.15 -10.90 2.95
N GLU A 214 -29.08 -10.88 2.00
CA GLU A 214 -29.21 -9.89 0.93
C GLU A 214 -29.80 -8.56 1.41
N ARG A 215 -29.18 -7.43 1.04
CA ARG A 215 -29.86 -6.12 1.01
C ARG A 215 -29.47 -5.29 -0.21
N LYS A 216 -30.48 -4.80 -0.92
CA LYS A 216 -30.38 -3.87 -2.06
C LYS A 216 -29.95 -2.46 -1.60
N ARG A 217 -29.02 -1.82 -2.32
CA ARG A 217 -28.76 -0.37 -2.23
C ARG A 217 -28.52 0.28 -3.60
N ALA A 218 -28.64 1.61 -3.57
CA ALA A 218 -29.14 2.49 -4.61
C ALA A 218 -28.16 2.86 -5.74
N SER A 219 -28.73 3.11 -6.92
CA SER A 219 -28.04 3.54 -8.15
C SER A 219 -27.65 5.03 -8.10
N HIS A 220 -26.41 5.33 -8.50
CA HIS A 220 -26.02 6.64 -9.04
C HIS A 220 -25.34 6.40 -10.39
N GLY A 221 -25.89 6.99 -11.45
CA GLY A 221 -25.54 6.71 -12.85
C GLY A 221 -26.41 5.61 -13.45
N SER A 222 -26.67 5.67 -14.76
CA SER A 222 -27.22 4.49 -15.44
C SER A 222 -26.12 3.44 -15.44
N ASN A 223 -26.16 2.50 -14.49
CA ASN A 223 -25.37 1.28 -14.56
C ASN A 223 -25.63 0.69 -15.94
N LYS A 224 -24.61 0.70 -16.78
CA LYS A 224 -24.66 0.12 -18.11
C LYS A 224 -23.47 -0.80 -18.20
N ASP A 225 -23.73 -2.01 -18.62
CA ASP A 225 -22.66 -2.92 -18.99
C ASP A 225 -21.82 -2.33 -20.15
N TYR A 226 -20.71 -2.98 -20.51
CA TYR A 226 -19.85 -2.64 -21.65
C TYR A 226 -19.00 -1.36 -21.51
N GLN A 227 -18.86 -0.79 -20.32
CA GLN A 227 -17.95 0.35 -20.11
C GLN A 227 -16.56 -0.12 -19.68
N ASP A 228 -15.52 0.44 -20.29
CA ASP A 228 -14.12 0.16 -19.93
C ASP A 228 -13.81 0.51 -18.47
N ASP A 229 -14.54 1.48 -17.92
CA ASP A 229 -14.47 1.95 -16.53
C ASP A 229 -15.27 1.12 -15.53
N ASN A 230 -16.03 0.12 -15.98
CA ASN A 230 -16.59 -0.85 -15.05
C ASN A 230 -15.44 -1.49 -14.29
N ALA A 231 -15.55 -1.64 -12.98
CA ALA A 231 -14.43 -2.02 -12.15
C ALA A 231 -14.76 -3.16 -11.18
N MET A 232 -13.76 -4.01 -10.96
CA MET A 232 -13.78 -5.05 -9.94
C MET A 232 -12.98 -4.57 -8.74
N SER A 233 -13.53 -4.72 -7.54
CA SER A 233 -12.88 -4.34 -6.29
C SER A 233 -12.49 -5.55 -5.44
N TYR A 234 -11.33 -5.47 -4.81
CA TYR A 234 -10.90 -6.35 -3.73
C TYR A 234 -10.97 -5.57 -2.44
N LEU A 235 -11.78 -6.05 -1.51
CA LEU A 235 -12.03 -5.42 -0.22
C LEU A 235 -11.30 -6.22 0.86
N LEU A 236 -10.38 -5.57 1.58
CA LEU A 236 -9.39 -6.25 2.42
C LEU A 236 -9.44 -5.74 3.85
N MET A 237 -9.36 -6.68 4.80
CA MET A 237 -9.16 -6.41 6.23
C MET A 237 -7.74 -6.80 6.64
N SER A 238 -7.18 -6.04 7.56
CA SER A 238 -5.88 -6.27 8.18
C SER A 238 -6.06 -6.76 9.63
N ASN A 239 -4.96 -7.19 10.25
CA ASN A 239 -4.93 -7.63 11.66
C ASN A 239 -5.95 -8.74 11.98
N PHE A 240 -6.27 -9.58 11.00
CA PHE A 240 -7.25 -10.66 11.10
C PHE A 240 -8.66 -10.21 11.54
N LYS A 241 -9.00 -8.94 11.38
CA LYS A 241 -10.37 -8.43 11.60
C LYS A 241 -11.34 -9.14 10.65
N ASN A 242 -12.55 -9.40 11.12
CA ASN A 242 -13.60 -9.95 10.26
C ASN A 242 -14.05 -8.89 9.24
N PRO A 243 -14.33 -9.28 7.98
CA PRO A 243 -14.90 -8.36 7.03
C PRO A 243 -16.28 -7.88 7.51
N PRO A 244 -16.61 -6.61 7.24
CA PRO A 244 -17.97 -6.08 7.38
C PRO A 244 -19.01 -6.95 6.65
N ALA A 245 -20.27 -6.82 7.03
CA ALA A 245 -21.37 -7.49 6.35
C ALA A 245 -21.39 -7.14 4.84
N GLU A 246 -21.86 -8.06 4.01
CA GLU A 246 -21.96 -7.83 2.57
C GLU A 246 -22.80 -6.57 2.27
N GLY A 247 -22.34 -5.76 1.31
CA GLY A 247 -22.98 -4.48 0.97
C GLY A 247 -22.81 -3.37 2.01
N ALA A 248 -21.94 -3.54 3.01
CA ALA A 248 -21.63 -2.49 3.99
C ALA A 248 -21.03 -1.23 3.35
N MET A 249 -20.41 -1.37 2.19
CA MET A 249 -19.81 -0.27 1.44
C MET A 249 -20.72 0.18 0.29
N GLY A 250 -21.01 1.48 0.23
CA GLY A 250 -21.60 2.12 -0.94
C GLY A 250 -20.54 2.53 -1.97
N TYR A 251 -20.93 3.21 -3.04
CA TYR A 251 -19.97 3.83 -3.94
C TYR A 251 -19.23 4.99 -3.25
N THR A 252 -17.90 4.92 -3.21
CA THR A 252 -17.04 5.92 -2.55
C THR A 252 -16.02 6.50 -3.54
N GLY A 253 -16.45 7.46 -4.35
CA GLY A 253 -15.56 8.24 -5.22
C GLY A 253 -15.10 7.54 -6.51
N PRO A 254 -14.49 8.29 -7.45
CA PRO A 254 -14.10 7.78 -8.77
C PRO A 254 -12.81 6.96 -8.70
N TRP A 255 -12.95 5.67 -8.39
CA TRP A 255 -11.83 4.74 -8.27
C TRP A 255 -10.98 4.57 -9.53
N VAL A 256 -11.61 4.59 -10.70
CA VAL A 256 -10.96 4.47 -12.01
C VAL A 256 -11.41 5.59 -12.93
N ASP A 257 -10.56 5.94 -13.88
CA ASP A 257 -10.79 6.94 -14.92
C ASP A 257 -9.97 6.53 -16.16
N SER A 258 -10.62 5.83 -17.09
CA SER A 258 -9.99 5.35 -18.33
C SER A 258 -9.56 6.47 -19.27
N ALA A 259 -10.13 7.67 -19.12
CA ALA A 259 -9.76 8.87 -19.85
C ALA A 259 -8.58 9.62 -19.19
N GLY A 260 -8.45 9.52 -17.86
CA GLY A 260 -7.48 10.22 -17.01
C GLY A 260 -6.27 9.40 -16.55
N ASP A 261 -5.93 8.30 -17.24
CA ASP A 261 -4.79 7.41 -16.96
C ASP A 261 -4.86 6.70 -15.58
N ARG A 262 -6.05 6.54 -15.00
CA ARG A 262 -6.26 5.79 -13.75
C ARG A 262 -7.03 4.50 -14.02
N GLY A 263 -6.35 3.52 -14.59
CA GLY A 263 -6.95 2.20 -14.89
C GLY A 263 -7.12 1.29 -13.66
N ALA A 264 -6.36 1.55 -12.58
CA ALA A 264 -6.42 0.82 -11.34
C ALA A 264 -5.94 1.68 -10.15
N SER A 265 -6.43 1.36 -8.96
CA SER A 265 -6.17 2.13 -7.74
C SER A 265 -6.03 1.24 -6.52
N PHE A 266 -5.18 1.65 -5.59
CA PHE A 266 -5.06 1.10 -4.25
C PHE A 266 -5.35 2.20 -3.24
N CYS A 267 -6.06 1.85 -2.17
CA CYS A 267 -6.32 2.72 -1.04
C CYS A 267 -6.05 1.98 0.25
N MET A 268 -5.29 2.60 1.16
CA MET A 268 -5.08 2.15 2.52
C MET A 268 -5.70 3.13 3.50
N SER A 269 -6.52 2.61 4.41
CA SER A 269 -7.23 3.44 5.39
C SER A 269 -6.27 4.21 6.28
N ARG A 270 -6.72 5.39 6.70
CA ARG A 270 -6.06 6.24 7.70
C ARG A 270 -5.74 5.43 8.96
N THR A 271 -6.65 4.58 9.39
CA THR A 271 -6.46 3.78 10.62
C THR A 271 -5.28 2.83 10.52
N LEU A 272 -5.06 2.21 9.35
CA LEU A 272 -3.94 1.31 9.17
C LEU A 272 -2.62 2.05 8.93
N PHE A 273 -2.63 3.05 8.04
CA PHE A 273 -1.41 3.78 7.66
C PHE A 273 -0.81 4.54 8.86
N TRP A 274 -1.64 5.29 9.60
CA TRP A 274 -1.14 6.14 10.67
C TRP A 274 -0.80 5.38 11.95
N GLU A 275 -1.39 4.20 12.19
CA GLU A 275 -0.93 3.30 13.27
C GLU A 275 0.54 2.91 13.09
N TRP A 276 1.01 2.77 11.84
CA TRP A 276 2.40 2.49 11.52
C TRP A 276 3.29 3.75 11.48
N MET A 277 2.80 4.86 10.92
CA MET A 277 3.60 6.08 10.72
C MET A 277 3.82 6.90 12.01
N LEU A 278 2.82 6.97 12.90
CA LEU A 278 2.89 7.80 14.11
C LEU A 278 4.01 7.39 15.09
N PRO A 279 4.30 6.09 15.32
CA PRO A 279 5.47 5.66 16.07
C PRO A 279 6.80 6.16 15.49
N LEU A 280 6.94 6.20 14.15
CA LEU A 280 8.15 6.72 13.50
C LEU A 280 8.26 8.24 13.69
N ALA A 281 7.17 8.97 13.50
CA ALA A 281 7.13 10.40 13.76
C ALA A 281 7.44 10.73 15.24
N ARG A 282 7.03 9.87 16.18
CA ARG A 282 7.38 10.02 17.61
C ARG A 282 8.89 9.94 17.83
N GLN A 283 9.61 9.06 17.13
CA GLN A 283 11.07 8.95 17.28
C GLN A 283 11.77 10.27 16.93
N VAL A 284 11.31 10.97 15.90
CA VAL A 284 11.82 12.30 15.54
C VAL A 284 11.57 13.29 16.67
N VAL A 285 10.35 13.36 17.21
CA VAL A 285 10.04 14.28 18.34
C VAL A 285 10.92 14.00 19.56
N VAL A 286 11.10 12.73 19.91
CA VAL A 286 11.95 12.32 21.04
C VAL A 286 13.39 12.74 20.79
N ALA A 287 13.93 12.48 19.61
CA ALA A 287 15.29 12.86 19.23
C ALA A 287 15.48 14.38 19.21
N MET A 288 14.45 15.16 18.87
CA MET A 288 14.52 16.61 18.81
C MET A 288 14.20 17.30 20.14
N THR A 289 14.04 16.57 21.25
CA THR A 289 13.72 17.16 22.54
C THR A 289 14.98 17.50 23.34
N PRO A 290 15.23 18.78 23.69
CA PRO A 290 16.24 19.13 24.68
C PRO A 290 15.81 18.68 26.08
N VAL A 291 16.72 18.06 26.82
CA VAL A 291 16.49 17.64 28.20
C VAL A 291 17.51 18.35 29.10
N PRO A 292 17.06 19.15 30.08
CA PRO A 292 17.99 19.86 30.96
C PRO A 292 18.60 18.88 31.96
N ASP A 293 19.93 18.82 32.01
CA ASP A 293 20.66 18.16 33.09
C ASP A 293 20.92 19.15 34.22
N THR A 294 21.48 18.72 35.34
CA THR A 294 21.85 19.67 36.40
C THR A 294 22.98 20.59 35.89
N PRO A 295 22.78 21.93 35.84
CA PRO A 295 23.80 22.84 35.31
C PRO A 295 25.08 22.76 36.12
N TYR A 296 26.21 23.03 35.47
CA TYR A 296 27.45 23.15 36.21
C TYR A 296 27.48 24.47 36.96
N LEU A 297 27.82 24.38 38.23
CA LEU A 297 28.09 25.55 39.06
C LEU A 297 29.04 25.18 40.18
N GLU A 298 30.09 25.96 40.36
CA GLU A 298 31.02 25.84 41.48
C GLU A 298 31.61 27.19 41.88
N TRP A 299 32.17 27.26 43.09
CA TRP A 299 32.97 28.40 43.52
C TRP A 299 34.43 28.18 43.10
N VAL A 300 34.95 29.10 42.29
CA VAL A 300 36.34 29.06 41.78
C VAL A 300 37.20 30.12 42.49
N GLY A 301 36.59 31.23 42.93
CA GLY A 301 37.26 32.31 43.66
C GLY A 301 38.06 33.29 42.80
N THR A 302 38.25 33.00 41.50
CA THR A 302 38.93 33.88 40.54
C THR A 302 38.29 33.80 39.15
N PRO A 303 38.20 34.91 38.39
CA PRO A 303 38.55 36.27 38.78
C PRO A 303 37.53 36.86 39.77
N ALA A 304 37.90 37.91 40.51
CA ALA A 304 37.06 38.48 41.58
C ALA A 304 35.69 38.99 41.08
N ASP A 305 35.59 39.34 39.81
CA ASP A 305 34.37 39.84 39.17
C ASP A 305 33.38 38.73 38.79
N THR A 306 33.87 37.51 38.52
CA THR A 306 33.08 36.30 38.23
C THR A 306 33.65 35.09 38.98
N PRO A 307 33.56 35.05 40.33
CA PRO A 307 34.25 34.05 41.14
C PRO A 307 33.59 32.65 41.12
N TYR A 308 32.63 32.43 40.21
CA TYR A 308 31.93 31.17 40.03
C TYR A 308 32.21 30.63 38.63
N GLY A 309 32.48 29.33 38.53
CA GLY A 309 32.53 28.60 37.26
C GLY A 309 31.15 28.03 36.97
N PHE A 310 30.63 28.26 35.77
CA PHE A 310 29.30 27.79 35.36
C PHE A 310 29.27 27.48 33.86
N TRP A 311 28.43 26.53 33.47
CA TRP A 311 28.04 26.27 32.09
C TRP A 311 26.73 25.49 32.05
N THR A 312 26.04 25.59 30.92
CA THR A 312 24.85 24.81 30.61
C THR A 312 25.20 23.31 30.61
N ARG A 313 24.25 22.47 31.02
CA ARG A 313 24.33 21.03 30.85
C ARG A 313 22.97 20.53 30.40
N TYR A 314 22.92 20.02 29.20
CA TYR A 314 21.75 19.41 28.60
C TYR A 314 22.20 18.31 27.65
N HIS A 315 21.25 17.50 27.23
CA HIS A 315 21.41 16.62 26.09
C HIS A 315 20.19 16.75 25.17
N ILE A 316 20.38 16.46 23.89
CA ILE A 316 19.31 16.39 22.91
C ILE A 316 18.90 14.93 22.78
N GLY A 317 17.60 14.65 22.89
CA GLY A 317 17.04 13.30 22.85
C GLY A 317 16.55 12.81 24.22
N ASP A 318 15.24 12.56 24.36
CA ASP A 318 14.67 12.03 25.62
C ASP A 318 14.74 10.50 25.68
N ALA A 319 15.95 9.94 25.83
CA ALA A 319 16.17 8.49 25.86
C ALA A 319 15.40 7.75 27.00
N GLY A 320 14.99 8.48 28.05
CA GLY A 320 14.18 7.95 29.15
C GLY A 320 12.66 7.98 28.89
N ALA A 321 12.21 8.44 27.72
CA ALA A 321 10.80 8.58 27.40
C ALA A 321 10.07 7.23 27.39
N SER A 322 9.05 7.08 28.24
CA SER A 322 8.13 5.94 28.19
C SER A 322 7.32 5.90 26.88
N ASP A 323 6.77 4.75 26.52
CA ASP A 323 5.89 4.61 25.35
C ASP A 323 4.64 5.52 25.42
N SER A 324 4.20 5.86 26.64
CA SER A 324 3.11 6.82 26.86
C SER A 324 3.53 8.28 26.71
N SER A 325 4.82 8.58 26.86
CA SER A 325 5.36 9.92 26.60
C SER A 325 5.28 10.22 25.11
N TYR A 326 5.01 11.47 24.75
CA TYR A 326 4.90 11.92 23.35
C TYR A 326 3.79 11.20 22.55
N LYS A 327 2.72 10.77 23.22
CA LYS A 327 1.61 10.09 22.56
C LYS A 327 0.84 11.06 21.67
N TRP A 328 0.74 10.71 20.39
CA TRP A 328 -0.06 11.43 19.42
C TRP A 328 -1.56 11.38 19.75
N VAL A 329 -2.19 12.55 19.70
CA VAL A 329 -3.64 12.72 19.84
C VAL A 329 -4.17 13.40 18.58
N PRO A 330 -5.28 12.93 17.98
CA PRO A 330 -5.89 13.61 16.84
C PRO A 330 -6.22 15.07 17.15
N ASN A 331 -5.97 15.97 16.19
CA ASN A 331 -6.26 17.40 16.33
C ASN A 331 -7.40 17.85 15.39
N ALA A 332 -7.89 19.07 15.59
CA ALA A 332 -9.02 19.62 14.83
C ALA A 332 -8.75 19.84 13.33
N TYR A 333 -7.49 19.80 12.91
CA TYR A 333 -7.07 20.04 11.52
C TYR A 333 -6.86 18.74 10.74
N GLY A 334 -7.33 17.60 11.27
CA GLY A 334 -7.21 16.31 10.61
C GLY A 334 -5.82 15.69 10.73
N GLY A 335 -4.91 16.25 11.54
CA GLY A 335 -3.60 15.68 11.87
C GLY A 335 -3.56 15.14 13.30
N TRP A 336 -2.34 15.07 13.86
CA TRP A 336 -2.09 14.71 15.25
C TRP A 336 -1.21 15.75 15.91
N SER A 337 -1.35 15.90 17.22
CA SER A 337 -0.52 16.72 18.07
C SER A 337 -0.04 15.94 19.29
N THR A 338 1.12 16.28 19.79
CA THR A 338 1.63 15.81 21.07
C THR A 338 2.26 16.98 21.84
N SER A 339 2.24 16.88 23.16
CA SER A 339 2.99 17.79 24.02
C SER A 339 3.64 17.07 25.19
N THR A 340 4.66 17.68 25.78
CA THR A 340 5.29 17.22 27.02
C THR A 340 5.00 18.17 28.18
N GLU A 341 5.46 17.80 29.37
CA GLU A 341 5.54 18.72 30.50
C GLU A 341 6.81 19.57 30.42
N ASP A 342 6.77 20.74 31.06
CA ASP A 342 7.95 21.58 31.30
C ASP A 342 8.95 20.83 32.19
N ARG A 343 10.24 21.00 31.91
CA ARG A 343 11.33 20.41 32.71
C ARG A 343 12.22 21.50 33.24
N SER A 344 12.73 21.33 34.45
CA SER A 344 13.71 22.26 35.00
C SER A 344 14.68 21.61 35.95
N THR A 345 15.88 22.17 35.99
CA THR A 345 16.94 21.78 36.90
C THR A 345 17.64 23.04 37.39
N ALA A 346 18.18 23.00 38.60
CA ALA A 346 18.92 24.12 39.13
C ALA A 346 20.04 23.65 40.07
N LYS A 347 21.10 24.46 40.15
CA LYS A 347 22.17 24.29 41.12
C LYS A 347 22.46 25.63 41.76
N LYS A 348 22.54 25.63 43.09
CA LYS A 348 22.93 26.79 43.90
C LYS A 348 24.25 26.50 44.61
N VAL A 349 25.16 27.46 44.57
CA VAL A 349 26.45 27.38 45.27
C VAL A 349 26.66 28.66 46.06
N ASN A 350 27.00 28.51 47.34
CA ASN A 350 27.37 29.64 48.20
C ASN A 350 28.89 29.84 48.18
N LYS A 351 29.31 31.08 48.34
CA LYS A 351 30.70 31.41 48.63
C LYS A 351 31.16 30.74 49.93
N PRO A 352 32.35 30.11 49.96
CA PRO A 352 32.92 29.58 51.20
C PRO A 352 33.00 30.66 52.29
N GLY A 353 32.42 30.36 53.45
CA GLY A 353 32.38 31.27 54.59
C GLY A 353 31.37 32.42 54.50
N SER A 354 30.52 32.49 53.46
CA SER A 354 29.44 33.47 53.35
C SER A 354 28.16 32.86 52.76
N GLY A 355 27.11 32.73 53.58
CA GLY A 355 25.80 32.28 53.12
C GLY A 355 24.99 33.35 52.35
N SER A 356 25.42 34.61 52.40
CA SER A 356 24.77 35.75 51.74
C SER A 356 25.41 36.15 50.42
N ASP A 357 26.42 35.40 49.95
CA ASP A 357 26.96 35.51 48.59
C ASP A 357 26.81 34.14 47.93
N TRP A 358 25.99 34.09 46.87
CA TRP A 358 25.66 32.84 46.21
C TRP A 358 25.34 33.05 44.74
N MET A 359 25.60 32.02 43.94
CA MET A 359 25.16 31.94 42.55
C MET A 359 24.09 30.84 42.44
N ASN A 360 23.08 31.08 41.62
CA ASN A 360 22.11 30.07 41.20
C ASN A 360 22.11 29.98 39.67
N ALA A 361 22.36 28.78 39.16
CA ALA A 361 22.20 28.44 37.75
C ALA A 361 20.95 27.57 37.60
N ALA A 362 20.03 27.95 36.73
CA ALA A 362 18.81 27.20 36.47
C ALA A 362 18.59 27.03 34.96
N GLN A 363 18.14 25.85 34.56
CA GLN A 363 17.76 25.53 33.20
C GLN A 363 16.30 25.13 33.18
N TYR A 364 15.56 25.62 32.19
CA TYR A 364 14.16 25.30 31.98
C TYR A 364 13.96 24.93 30.52
N VAL A 365 13.19 23.88 30.26
CA VAL A 365 12.71 23.53 28.92
C VAL A 365 11.20 23.58 28.97
N THR A 366 10.60 24.41 28.12
CA THR A 366 9.14 24.43 27.98
C THR A 366 8.66 23.16 27.30
N SER A 367 7.37 22.87 27.46
CA SER A 367 6.70 21.76 26.79
C SER A 367 7.05 21.72 25.31
N ILE A 368 7.55 20.59 24.83
CA ILE A 368 7.62 20.33 23.39
C ILE A 368 6.19 20.40 22.86
N GLN A 369 5.98 21.13 21.77
CA GLN A 369 4.74 21.08 21.01
C GLN A 369 5.06 20.59 19.61
N ALA A 370 4.50 19.44 19.24
CA ALA A 370 4.74 18.85 17.92
C ALA A 370 3.44 18.41 17.26
N THR A 371 3.45 18.43 15.92
CA THR A 371 2.33 18.04 15.08
C THR A 371 2.78 17.15 13.93
N VAL A 372 1.93 16.18 13.58
CA VAL A 372 1.99 15.45 12.31
C VAL A 372 0.79 15.85 11.47
N SER A 373 1.01 16.24 10.23
CA SER A 373 -0.05 16.63 9.30
C SER A 373 0.22 16.12 7.89
N PHE A 374 -0.84 16.02 7.11
CA PHE A 374 -0.77 15.77 5.67
C PHE A 374 -1.65 16.81 4.97
N THR A 375 -1.42 16.99 3.67
CA THR A 375 -2.29 17.82 2.83
C THR A 375 -3.01 16.93 1.82
N ALA A 376 -4.33 17.07 1.72
CA ALA A 376 -5.11 16.32 0.73
C ALA A 376 -4.63 16.64 -0.69
N GLY A 377 -4.49 15.60 -1.51
CA GLY A 377 -3.98 15.69 -2.88
C GLY A 377 -2.47 15.86 -2.98
N LYS A 378 -1.73 15.76 -1.87
CA LYS A 378 -0.26 15.82 -1.83
C LYS A 378 0.36 14.46 -1.53
N GLU A 379 1.56 14.31 -2.06
CA GLU A 379 2.48 13.19 -1.96
C GLU A 379 3.42 13.30 -0.74
N SER A 380 3.17 14.22 0.18
CA SER A 380 4.02 14.44 1.35
C SER A 380 3.21 14.58 2.65
N LEU A 381 3.90 14.33 3.76
CA LEU A 381 3.44 14.64 5.11
C LEU A 381 4.50 15.43 5.85
N THR A 382 4.09 16.15 6.88
CA THR A 382 4.96 17.05 7.66
C THR A 382 4.92 16.65 9.12
N VAL A 383 6.10 16.48 9.72
CA VAL A 383 6.32 16.39 11.16
C VAL A 383 7.04 17.66 11.58
N LYS A 384 6.46 18.43 12.49
CA LYS A 384 7.09 19.66 12.98
C LYS A 384 6.91 19.82 14.47
N GLY A 385 7.80 20.58 15.10
CA GLY A 385 7.66 20.91 16.50
C GLY A 385 8.63 21.99 16.95
N GLY A 386 8.61 22.25 18.24
CA GLY A 386 9.49 23.23 18.86
C GLY A 386 9.31 23.28 20.37
N ASN A 387 10.23 24.01 21.00
CA ASN A 387 10.25 24.30 22.43
C ASN A 387 11.18 25.50 22.67
N ASP A 388 11.14 26.00 23.90
CA ASP A 388 12.10 26.98 24.40
C ASP A 388 13.02 26.31 25.42
N PHE A 389 14.31 26.63 25.36
CA PHE A 389 15.29 26.32 26.40
C PHE A 389 15.75 27.62 27.05
N LYS A 390 15.57 27.75 28.36
CA LYS A 390 15.97 28.91 29.13
C LYS A 390 17.13 28.56 30.05
N TYR A 391 18.13 29.43 30.11
CA TYR A 391 19.20 29.34 31.08
C TYR A 391 19.30 30.65 31.86
N ASP A 392 19.13 30.57 33.18
CA ASP A 392 19.14 31.69 34.11
C ASP A 392 20.33 31.58 35.08
N LEU A 393 21.11 32.65 35.16
CA LEU A 393 22.19 32.85 36.12
C LEU A 393 21.88 34.03 37.02
N ASN A 394 21.83 33.78 38.33
CA ASN A 394 21.56 34.80 39.33
C ASN A 394 22.68 34.83 40.38
N HIS A 395 23.48 35.90 40.38
CA HIS A 395 24.51 36.15 41.40
C HIS A 395 23.99 37.12 42.44
N HIS A 396 23.72 36.61 43.64
CA HIS A 396 23.49 37.43 44.82
C HIS A 396 24.82 37.74 45.52
N ARG A 397 25.12 39.01 45.75
CA ARG A 397 26.38 39.47 46.33
C ARG A 397 26.13 39.97 47.75
N SER A 398 27.02 39.61 48.69
CA SER A 398 26.97 40.14 50.05
C SER A 398 27.23 41.66 50.12
N SER A 399 27.84 42.22 49.08
CA SER A 399 28.09 43.65 48.90
C SER A 399 27.98 44.01 47.42
N GLY A 400 27.25 45.08 47.10
CA GLY A 400 26.99 45.52 45.72
C GLY A 400 25.64 45.05 45.17
N SER A 401 25.32 45.46 43.94
CA SER A 401 24.09 45.03 43.27
C SER A 401 24.19 43.57 42.80
N PRO A 402 23.11 42.79 42.92
CA PRO A 402 23.00 41.49 42.25
C PRO A 402 23.24 41.64 40.75
N THR A 403 23.80 40.62 40.14
CA THR A 403 23.93 40.54 38.68
C THR A 403 23.24 39.29 38.19
N GLU A 404 22.55 39.43 37.07
CA GLU A 404 21.85 38.33 36.42
C GLU A 404 22.28 38.23 34.96
N PHE A 405 22.16 37.03 34.40
CA PHE A 405 22.19 36.77 32.98
C PHE A 405 21.10 35.75 32.68
N TRP A 406 20.38 35.94 31.59
CA TRP A 406 19.47 34.92 31.10
C TRP A 406 19.52 34.87 29.58
N VAL A 407 19.31 33.67 29.05
CA VAL A 407 19.08 33.42 27.63
C VAL A 407 17.86 32.52 27.50
N THR A 408 16.99 32.83 26.54
CA THR A 408 15.94 31.92 26.06
C THR A 408 16.25 31.59 24.62
N VAL A 409 16.51 30.31 24.35
CA VAL A 409 16.76 29.75 23.02
C VAL A 409 15.44 29.18 22.51
N HIS A 410 14.92 29.77 21.44
CA HIS A 410 13.71 29.32 20.76
C HIS A 410 14.08 28.35 19.66
N THR A 411 13.52 27.14 19.71
CA THR A 411 13.77 26.10 18.72
C THR A 411 12.49 25.77 17.97
N THR A 412 12.57 25.76 16.65
CA THR A 412 11.56 25.16 15.78
C THR A 412 12.23 24.22 14.79
N TRP A 413 11.54 23.14 14.44
CA TRP A 413 12.03 22.19 13.46
C TRP A 413 10.88 21.65 12.62
N GLU A 414 11.18 21.35 11.36
CA GLU A 414 10.22 20.85 10.38
C GLU A 414 10.86 19.81 9.46
N LEU A 415 10.20 18.66 9.38
CA LEU A 415 10.55 17.54 8.53
C LEU A 415 9.39 17.24 7.58
N GLU A 416 9.63 17.44 6.29
CA GLU A 416 8.76 16.96 5.23
C GLU A 416 9.21 15.57 4.80
N ILE A 417 8.28 14.62 4.71
CA ILE A 417 8.51 13.25 4.25
C ILE A 417 7.74 13.08 2.95
N ASP A 418 8.47 12.90 1.85
CA ASP A 418 7.93 12.70 0.52
C ASP A 418 7.68 11.21 0.26
N MET A 419 6.60 10.91 -0.45
CA MET A 419 6.25 9.59 -0.94
C MET A 419 6.58 9.52 -2.43
N THR A 420 7.46 8.59 -2.80
CA THR A 420 7.93 8.47 -4.17
C THR A 420 7.78 7.03 -4.67
N SER A 421 7.23 6.88 -5.87
CA SER A 421 7.21 5.61 -6.59
C SER A 421 8.62 5.21 -7.02
N ILE A 422 8.99 3.95 -6.82
CA ILE A 422 10.28 3.40 -7.25
C ILE A 422 10.14 2.50 -8.48
N GLU A 423 11.23 2.29 -9.20
CA GLU A 423 11.26 1.50 -10.44
C GLU A 423 10.84 0.04 -10.19
N GLU A 424 11.10 -0.50 -9.00
CA GLU A 424 10.78 -1.87 -8.61
C GLU A 424 9.30 -2.11 -8.28
N GLY A 425 8.47 -1.05 -8.31
CA GLY A 425 7.01 -1.14 -8.21
C GLY A 425 6.38 -0.71 -6.90
N GLY A 426 7.17 -0.30 -5.91
CA GLY A 426 6.70 0.12 -4.60
C GLY A 426 6.59 1.63 -4.40
N ILE A 427 6.29 2.01 -3.16
CA ILE A 427 6.40 3.39 -2.66
C ILE A 427 7.54 3.42 -1.65
N VAL A 428 8.32 4.49 -1.65
CA VAL A 428 9.30 4.77 -0.61
C VAL A 428 8.97 6.10 0.03
N PHE A 429 9.10 6.16 1.34
CA PHE A 429 8.99 7.38 2.13
C PHE A 429 10.39 7.89 2.38
N ARG A 430 10.68 9.14 2.01
CA ARG A 430 12.00 9.75 2.22
C ARG A 430 11.85 11.12 2.87
N PRO A 431 12.63 11.42 3.90
CA PRO A 431 12.89 12.80 4.29
C PRO A 431 13.27 13.62 3.07
N LYS A 432 12.70 14.81 2.95
CA LYS A 432 13.08 15.77 1.92
C LYS A 432 14.46 16.32 2.25
N ASP A 433 15.39 16.21 1.31
CA ASP A 433 16.75 16.73 1.47
C ASP A 433 16.73 18.25 1.67
N SER A 434 16.94 18.70 2.91
CA SER A 434 17.11 20.11 3.26
C SER A 434 18.15 20.27 4.36
N ASN A 435 18.92 21.34 4.30
CA ASN A 435 19.84 21.69 5.40
C ASN A 435 19.16 22.58 6.45
N ASP A 436 17.88 22.95 6.26
CA ASP A 436 17.16 23.94 7.05
C ASP A 436 15.98 23.33 7.84
N HIS A 437 16.17 22.11 8.34
CA HIS A 437 15.16 21.42 9.16
C HIS A 437 15.02 22.00 10.56
N VAL A 438 16.00 22.78 11.03
CA VAL A 438 16.08 23.28 12.40
C VAL A 438 16.40 24.78 12.37
N GLN A 439 15.53 25.56 12.97
CA GLN A 439 15.70 26.99 13.17
C GLN A 439 15.84 27.28 14.66
N VAL A 440 16.87 28.06 14.99
CA VAL A 440 17.15 28.49 16.36
C VAL A 440 17.29 30.01 16.38
N THR A 441 16.54 30.65 17.28
CA THR A 441 16.71 32.06 17.63
C THR A 441 16.91 32.18 19.14
N TYR A 442 17.32 33.34 19.64
CA TYR A 442 17.46 33.54 21.07
C TYR A 442 17.17 34.98 21.47
N ASP A 443 16.68 35.12 22.70
CA ASP A 443 16.57 36.37 23.43
C ASP A 443 17.51 36.32 24.64
N GLU A 444 18.15 37.44 24.97
CA GLU A 444 19.04 37.53 26.14
C GLU A 444 18.76 38.79 26.98
N GLY A 445 19.19 38.73 28.23
CA GLY A 445 19.18 39.88 29.11
C GLY A 445 20.02 39.71 30.36
N GLY A 446 20.03 40.76 31.17
CA GLY A 446 20.83 40.84 32.39
C GLY A 446 22.07 41.72 32.25
N GLY A 447 22.76 41.92 33.37
CA GLY A 447 23.92 42.82 33.49
C GLY A 447 25.25 42.10 33.78
N MET A 448 25.25 40.77 33.84
CA MET A 448 26.44 39.97 34.08
C MET A 448 27.32 39.93 32.82
N ARG A 449 28.63 40.15 32.97
CA ARG A 449 29.60 40.08 31.87
C ARG A 449 30.16 38.68 31.77
N LEU A 450 29.84 37.99 30.68
CA LEU A 450 30.24 36.61 30.43
C LEU A 450 31.27 36.51 29.30
N THR A 451 32.11 35.47 29.36
CA THR A 451 32.97 35.07 28.24
C THR A 451 32.18 34.32 27.18
N ASP A 452 31.25 33.45 27.61
CA ASP A 452 30.29 32.80 26.73
C ASP A 452 29.04 33.69 26.58
N THR A 453 28.76 34.06 25.33
CA THR A 453 27.60 34.91 25.01
C THR A 453 26.34 34.05 24.86
N ALA A 454 25.14 34.64 24.93
CA ALA A 454 23.91 33.94 24.60
C ALA A 454 23.96 33.31 23.20
N LYS A 455 24.65 33.97 22.27
CA LYS A 455 24.91 33.43 20.93
C LYS A 455 25.67 32.10 20.98
N ASN A 456 26.70 31.96 21.81
CA ASN A 456 27.46 30.71 21.91
C ASN A 456 26.56 29.55 22.35
N ILE A 457 25.70 29.80 23.35
CA ILE A 457 24.74 28.80 23.86
C ILE A 457 23.71 28.42 22.79
N ALA A 458 23.18 29.40 22.06
CA ALA A 458 22.23 29.17 20.99
C ALA A 458 22.85 28.42 19.79
N ASP A 459 24.08 28.77 19.41
CA ASP A 459 24.81 28.12 18.32
C ASP A 459 25.14 26.66 18.67
N GLU A 460 25.61 26.38 19.88
CA GLU A 460 25.88 25.02 20.37
C GLU A 460 24.60 24.16 20.34
N MET A 461 23.49 24.71 20.84
CA MET A 461 22.20 24.01 20.81
C MET A 461 21.71 23.75 19.39
N ALA A 462 21.91 24.70 18.48
CA ALA A 462 21.55 24.53 17.07
C ALA A 462 22.37 23.40 16.41
N ASP A 463 23.66 23.30 16.71
CA ASP A 463 24.54 22.25 16.19
C ASP A 463 24.15 20.87 16.75
N ASP A 464 23.86 20.77 18.06
CA ASP A 464 23.40 19.54 18.69
C ASP A 464 22.05 19.07 18.15
N LEU A 465 21.10 19.99 17.94
CA LEU A 465 19.78 19.69 17.35
C LEU A 465 19.91 19.23 15.90
N LYS A 466 20.76 19.86 15.09
CA LYS A 466 21.02 19.43 13.71
C LYS A 466 21.65 18.04 13.67
N ALA A 467 22.62 17.77 14.55
CA ALA A 467 23.24 16.45 14.66
C ALA A 467 22.20 15.38 15.05
N SER A 468 21.35 15.68 16.02
CA SER A 468 20.27 14.78 16.43
C SER A 468 19.23 14.54 15.33
N MET A 469 18.82 15.60 14.61
CA MET A 469 17.92 15.49 13.47
C MET A 469 18.50 14.52 12.43
N ASN A 470 19.75 14.72 12.01
CA ASN A 470 20.41 13.85 11.03
C ASN A 470 20.43 12.39 11.49
N SER A 471 20.76 12.13 12.75
CA SER A 471 20.73 10.77 13.31
C SER A 471 19.32 10.17 13.33
N ALA A 472 18.29 10.98 13.60
CA ALA A 472 16.90 10.54 13.58
C ALA A 472 16.43 10.24 12.15
N LEU A 473 16.82 11.07 11.18
CA LEU A 473 16.53 10.86 9.77
C LEU A 473 17.18 9.59 9.24
N ASP A 474 18.43 9.30 9.61
CA ASP A 474 19.11 8.06 9.21
C ASP A 474 18.38 6.82 9.76
N SER A 475 18.00 6.86 11.05
CA SER A 475 17.25 5.77 11.70
C SER A 475 15.87 5.57 11.06
N VAL A 476 15.10 6.65 10.90
CA VAL A 476 13.74 6.60 10.33
C VAL A 476 13.80 6.18 8.86
N SER A 477 14.74 6.71 8.07
CA SER A 477 14.92 6.33 6.67
C SER A 477 15.26 4.85 6.52
N HIS A 478 16.09 4.29 7.39
CA HIS A 478 16.41 2.87 7.40
C HIS A 478 15.16 2.03 7.67
N VAL A 479 14.36 2.36 8.70
CA VAL A 479 13.13 1.63 9.02
C VAL A 479 12.09 1.77 7.90
N LEU A 480 11.94 2.96 7.32
CA LEU A 480 11.04 3.19 6.17
C LEU A 480 11.48 2.37 4.95
N ALA A 481 12.79 2.29 4.68
CA ALA A 481 13.32 1.48 3.59
C ALA A 481 13.09 -0.03 3.83
N GLU A 482 13.32 -0.54 5.04
CA GLU A 482 13.12 -1.96 5.38
C GLU A 482 11.65 -2.37 5.36
N ALA A 483 10.77 -1.55 5.93
CA ALA A 483 9.32 -1.80 5.94
C ALA A 483 8.76 -1.91 4.52
N MET A 484 9.27 -1.08 3.60
CA MET A 484 8.79 -1.04 2.22
C MET A 484 9.48 -2.09 1.33
N ALA A 485 10.75 -2.45 1.58
CA ALA A 485 11.45 -3.50 0.82
C ALA A 485 10.67 -4.82 0.71
N ASN A 486 9.83 -5.13 1.70
CA ASN A 486 9.00 -6.35 1.75
C ASN A 486 7.54 -6.15 1.27
N ALA A 487 7.10 -4.91 1.02
CA ALA A 487 5.71 -4.58 0.65
C ALA A 487 5.51 -4.29 -0.86
N ASN A 488 6.57 -4.40 -1.65
CA ASN A 488 6.73 -3.68 -2.92
C ASN A 488 5.98 -4.23 -4.14
N ARG A 489 5.18 -5.30 -4.03
CA ARG A 489 4.56 -5.92 -5.21
C ARG A 489 3.15 -6.38 -4.95
N LEU A 490 2.21 -5.67 -5.56
CA LEU A 490 0.84 -6.13 -5.64
C LEU A 490 0.69 -7.05 -6.85
N CYS A 491 0.75 -8.35 -6.62
CA CYS A 491 0.49 -9.35 -7.65
C CYS A 491 -1.03 -9.55 -7.77
N LEU A 492 -1.63 -9.02 -8.83
CA LEU A 492 -3.08 -9.17 -9.04
C LEU A 492 -3.40 -10.18 -10.14
N PRO A 493 -4.62 -10.74 -10.07
CA PRO A 493 -5.21 -11.54 -11.12
C PRO A 493 -4.97 -11.08 -12.56
N ALA A 494 -4.56 -12.05 -13.39
CA ALA A 494 -4.42 -12.00 -14.83
C ALA A 494 -3.43 -10.95 -15.37
N ALA A 495 -2.71 -10.26 -14.47
CA ALA A 495 -2.13 -8.98 -14.82
C ALA A 495 -0.72 -8.70 -14.28
N GLY A 496 0.02 -9.75 -13.94
CA GLY A 496 1.42 -9.59 -13.55
C GLY A 496 1.60 -8.80 -12.26
N THR A 497 2.74 -8.10 -12.17
CA THR A 497 3.07 -7.23 -11.04
C THR A 497 2.49 -5.85 -11.31
N PHE A 498 1.89 -5.20 -10.31
CA PHE A 498 1.51 -3.79 -10.43
C PHE A 498 2.57 -2.90 -9.79
N PHE A 499 2.85 -1.79 -10.47
CA PHE A 499 3.64 -0.69 -9.95
C PHE A 499 2.73 0.35 -9.31
N MET A 500 3.10 0.73 -8.10
CA MET A 500 2.50 1.85 -7.39
C MET A 500 3.00 3.17 -8.00
N LYS A 501 2.07 4.04 -8.40
CA LYS A 501 2.30 5.33 -9.04
C LYS A 501 1.54 6.43 -8.29
N ASP A 502 2.11 7.62 -8.28
CA ASP A 502 1.49 8.86 -7.80
C ASP A 502 0.80 8.72 -6.42
N PRO A 503 1.55 8.33 -5.36
CA PRO A 503 0.97 8.23 -4.03
C PRO A 503 0.53 9.60 -3.52
N LEU A 504 -0.64 9.68 -2.89
CA LEU A 504 -1.16 10.91 -2.31
C LEU A 504 -2.11 10.62 -1.14
N PHE A 505 -2.38 11.63 -0.31
CA PHE A 505 -3.42 11.53 0.72
C PHE A 505 -4.77 12.05 0.23
N ASN A 506 -5.86 11.38 0.57
CA ASN A 506 -7.21 11.92 0.39
C ASN A 506 -7.57 12.91 1.52
N GLN A 507 -8.78 13.50 1.49
CA GLN A 507 -9.24 14.42 2.54
C GLN A 507 -9.35 13.77 3.93
N SER A 508 -9.59 12.46 3.98
CA SER A 508 -9.67 11.69 5.22
C SER A 508 -8.30 11.31 5.80
N GLY A 509 -7.22 11.43 5.02
CA GLY A 509 -5.89 10.95 5.39
C GLY A 509 -5.64 9.48 5.10
N ASP A 510 -6.44 8.88 4.23
CA ASP A 510 -6.17 7.59 3.62
C ASP A 510 -5.08 7.76 2.55
N LEU A 511 -4.22 6.76 2.41
CA LEU A 511 -3.19 6.71 1.38
C LEU A 511 -3.82 6.18 0.08
N LEU A 512 -3.84 7.01 -0.95
CA LEU A 512 -4.28 6.69 -2.30
C LEU A 512 -3.09 6.50 -3.23
N VAL A 513 -3.16 5.48 -4.07
CA VAL A 513 -2.08 5.09 -4.97
C VAL A 513 -2.67 4.64 -6.29
N LYS A 514 -2.16 5.15 -7.42
CA LYS A 514 -2.51 4.60 -8.74
C LYS A 514 -1.73 3.32 -8.96
N LEU A 515 -2.36 2.35 -9.61
CA LEU A 515 -1.68 1.10 -9.98
C LEU A 515 -1.50 1.06 -11.50
N ALA A 516 -0.26 0.88 -11.93
CA ALA A 516 0.09 0.67 -13.33
C ALA A 516 0.55 -0.78 -13.53
N TYR A 517 0.09 -1.42 -14.59
CA TYR A 517 0.53 -2.75 -14.96
C TYR A 517 2.01 -2.75 -15.32
N ASP A 518 2.84 -3.52 -14.62
CA ASP A 518 4.20 -3.83 -15.06
C ASP A 518 4.15 -5.03 -16.00
N GLY A 519 4.59 -4.82 -17.24
CA GLY A 519 4.61 -5.79 -18.34
C GLY A 519 5.34 -7.11 -18.07
N ALA A 520 5.81 -7.35 -16.85
CA ALA A 520 6.57 -8.52 -16.44
C ALA A 520 5.85 -9.85 -16.72
N ASP A 521 6.63 -10.85 -17.13
CA ASP A 521 6.15 -12.15 -17.59
C ASP A 521 5.31 -12.84 -16.50
N PRO A 522 4.13 -13.41 -16.86
CA PRO A 522 3.46 -14.35 -16.00
C PRO A 522 4.39 -15.56 -15.79
N PRO A 523 4.36 -16.17 -14.61
CA PRO A 523 5.29 -17.23 -14.28
C PRO A 523 5.10 -18.44 -15.20
N PRO A 524 6.19 -19.10 -15.66
CA PRO A 524 6.07 -20.33 -16.42
C PRO A 524 5.38 -21.42 -15.57
N PRO A 525 4.58 -22.29 -16.20
CA PRO A 525 3.92 -23.39 -15.51
C PRO A 525 4.97 -24.27 -14.79
N PRO A 526 4.62 -24.90 -13.66
CA PRO A 526 5.53 -25.84 -13.01
C PRO A 526 5.94 -26.91 -14.03
N PRO A 527 7.24 -27.17 -14.22
CA PRO A 527 7.69 -28.12 -15.22
C PRO A 527 7.06 -29.48 -14.93
N THR A 528 6.30 -29.99 -15.91
CA THR A 528 5.65 -31.30 -15.84
C THR A 528 6.72 -32.38 -15.78
N GLY A 529 6.98 -32.85 -14.57
CA GLY A 529 7.88 -33.96 -14.31
C GLY A 529 7.36 -35.22 -14.99
N LYS A 530 8.06 -35.68 -16.04
CA LYS A 530 7.92 -37.02 -16.60
C LYS A 530 8.17 -38.05 -15.49
N TYR A 531 7.11 -38.67 -14.97
CA TYR A 531 7.23 -39.92 -14.23
C TYR A 531 7.73 -41.02 -15.17
N ARG A 532 9.04 -41.34 -15.12
CA ARG A 532 9.63 -42.70 -15.11
C ARG A 532 11.15 -42.66 -15.31
N SER A 533 11.91 -42.95 -14.25
CA SER A 533 12.79 -44.12 -14.16
C SER A 533 13.47 -44.16 -12.78
N ARG A 534 13.64 -45.37 -12.24
CA ARG A 534 14.15 -45.64 -10.88
C ARG A 534 15.53 -44.99 -10.63
N PRO A 535 15.86 -44.60 -9.39
CA PRO A 535 17.20 -44.13 -9.06
C PRO A 535 18.23 -45.21 -9.37
N ARG A 536 19.28 -44.86 -10.13
CA ARG A 536 20.54 -45.59 -10.08
C ARG A 536 21.13 -45.36 -8.70
N THR A 537 21.28 -46.45 -7.95
CA THR A 537 22.15 -46.53 -6.77
C THR A 537 23.50 -45.91 -7.07
N LEU A 538 23.90 -44.90 -6.31
CA LEU A 538 25.28 -44.44 -6.23
C LEU A 538 25.67 -44.35 -4.76
N ASN A 539 26.44 -45.37 -4.37
CA ASN A 539 27.27 -45.41 -3.19
C ASN A 539 28.19 -44.18 -3.16
N SER A 540 28.17 -43.43 -2.08
CA SER A 540 29.40 -42.83 -1.57
C SER A 540 29.32 -42.68 -0.06
N VAL A 541 30.37 -43.21 0.55
CA VAL A 541 30.55 -43.45 1.98
C VAL A 541 30.84 -42.15 2.70
N VAL A 542 30.10 -41.90 3.79
CA VAL A 542 30.40 -40.89 4.80
C VAL A 542 31.69 -41.28 5.52
N ARG A 543 32.72 -40.42 5.50
CA ARG A 543 33.80 -40.44 6.49
C ARG A 543 33.54 -39.35 7.53
N ARG A 544 33.21 -39.78 8.74
CA ARG A 544 33.41 -39.00 9.96
C ARG A 544 34.92 -38.79 10.17
N VAL A 545 35.30 -37.61 10.62
CA VAL A 545 36.55 -37.41 11.34
C VAL A 545 36.15 -36.87 12.71
N ASP A 546 36.33 -37.71 13.72
CA ASP A 546 36.26 -37.33 15.12
C ASP A 546 37.58 -36.65 15.51
N SER A 547 37.49 -35.47 16.14
CA SER A 547 38.25 -35.04 17.34
C SER A 547 37.92 -33.59 17.64
#